data_AF-A0A960N3G8-F1
#
_entry.id   AF-A0A960N3G8-F1
#
_cell.length_a   1.000
_cell.length_b   1.000
_cell.length_c   1.000
_cell.angle_alpha   90.00
_cell.angle_beta   90.00
_cell.angle_gamma   90.00
#
_symmetry.space_group_name_H-M   'P 1'
#
loop_
_entity.id
_entity.type
_entity.pdbx_description
1 polymer ?
#
loop_
_entity_poly.entity_id
_entity_poly.type
_entity_poly.pdbx_seq_one_letter_code
_entity_poly.pdbx_strand_id
1 'polypeptide(L)'
;TLHVGIGTFRPINVDRLADHQMHAEWCMLPQETAEKLLATRERGGRVVSVGTTSTRTLEAVASAGGLRKWEGETDIFIRPPYEFQVVDVLLTNFHLPKSTLLVLLSTFAGRELVLKAYAEAVKEKYRFFSYGDAMLVL
;
A
#
# COMPACT_ATOMS: atom_id res chain seq x y z
N THR A 1 9.67 5.60 7.65
CA THR A 1 8.66 6.51 8.25
C THR A 1 7.91 7.23 7.14
N LEU A 2 6.60 7.43 7.25
CA LEU A 2 5.81 8.29 6.35
C LEU A 2 5.02 9.28 7.21
N HIS A 3 5.11 10.55 6.86
CA HIS A 3 4.33 11.62 7.47
C HIS A 3 3.04 11.75 6.67
N VAL A 4 2.00 11.09 7.18
CA VAL A 4 0.71 11.02 6.50
C VAL A 4 -0.02 12.35 6.66
N GLY A 5 -0.43 12.93 5.53
CA GLY A 5 -1.25 14.13 5.49
C GLY A 5 -2.74 13.79 5.39
N ILE A 6 -3.59 14.81 5.51
CA ILE A 6 -5.05 14.62 5.41
C ILE A 6 -5.48 14.05 4.04
N GLY A 7 -4.65 14.23 3.02
CA GLY A 7 -4.91 13.83 1.65
C GLY A 7 -5.09 12.33 1.44
N THR A 8 -4.33 11.49 2.17
CA THR A 8 -4.40 10.03 2.00
C THR A 8 -5.76 9.43 2.39
N PHE A 9 -6.47 10.08 3.31
CA PHE A 9 -7.78 9.61 3.78
C PHE A 9 -8.96 10.26 3.06
N ARG A 10 -8.71 11.19 2.13
CA ARG A 10 -9.80 11.83 1.38
C ARG A 10 -10.44 10.82 0.41
N PRO A 11 -11.79 10.77 0.34
CA PRO A 11 -12.47 9.96 -0.66
C PRO A 11 -12.06 10.36 -2.08
N ILE A 12 -12.03 9.39 -2.99
CA ILE A 12 -11.86 9.66 -4.42
C ILE A 12 -13.19 10.23 -4.94
N ASN A 13 -13.17 11.51 -5.34
CA ASN A 13 -14.33 12.25 -5.84
C ASN A 13 -14.28 12.50 -7.36
N VAL A 14 -13.49 11.73 -8.09
CA VAL A 14 -13.37 11.79 -9.56
C VAL A 14 -13.95 10.52 -10.20
N ASP A 15 -14.41 10.64 -11.44
CA ASP A 15 -15.04 9.52 -12.15
C ASP A 15 -14.03 8.47 -12.63
N ARG A 16 -12.82 8.89 -13.01
CA ARG A 16 -11.75 8.00 -13.45
C ARG A 16 -10.58 8.08 -12.49
N LEU A 17 -10.01 6.91 -12.16
CA LEU A 17 -8.82 6.85 -11.30
C LEU A 17 -7.64 7.63 -11.86
N ALA A 18 -7.53 7.75 -13.18
CA ALA A 18 -6.49 8.52 -13.87
C ALA A 18 -6.53 10.02 -13.51
N ASP A 19 -7.71 10.55 -13.22
CA ASP A 19 -7.94 11.97 -12.94
C ASP A 19 -7.70 12.31 -11.45
N HIS A 20 -7.49 11.31 -10.59
CA HIS A 20 -7.23 11.53 -9.18
C HIS A 20 -5.77 11.95 -8.96
N GLN A 21 -5.60 13.11 -8.32
CA GLN A 21 -4.30 13.60 -7.88
C GLN A 21 -4.08 13.23 -6.42
N MET A 22 -3.01 12.49 -6.16
CA MET A 22 -2.56 12.22 -4.80
C MET A 22 -1.87 13.45 -4.22
N HIS A 23 -2.09 13.68 -2.93
CA HIS A 23 -1.31 14.65 -2.20
C HIS A 23 0.07 14.06 -1.91
N ALA A 24 1.12 14.85 -2.16
CA ALA A 24 2.48 14.50 -1.79
C ALA A 24 2.59 14.36 -0.27
N GLU A 25 3.29 13.32 0.17
CA GLU A 25 3.58 13.05 1.56
C GLU A 25 5.06 12.74 1.72
N TRP A 26 5.67 13.23 2.79
CA TRP A 26 7.06 12.96 3.07
C TRP A 26 7.24 11.55 3.62
N CYS A 27 8.19 10.78 3.10
CA CYS A 27 8.67 9.56 3.73
C CYS A 27 10.20 9.46 3.74
N MET A 28 10.68 8.54 4.57
CA MET A 28 12.08 8.14 4.63
C MET A 28 12.20 6.62 4.79
N LEU A 29 13.24 6.07 4.19
CA LEU A 29 13.76 4.73 4.42
C LEU A 29 15.21 4.85 4.93
N PRO A 30 15.47 4.50 6.21
CA PRO A 30 16.83 4.46 6.73
C PRO A 30 17.70 3.44 6.01
N GLN A 31 19.01 3.68 5.99
CA GLN A 31 19.98 2.77 5.36
C GLN A 31 19.90 1.35 5.91
N GLU A 32 19.85 1.20 7.23
CA GLU A 32 19.76 -0.10 7.90
C GLU A 32 18.51 -0.89 7.44
N THR A 33 17.39 -0.20 7.21
CA THR A 33 16.17 -0.86 6.70
C THR A 33 16.35 -1.30 5.26
N ALA A 34 16.94 -0.47 4.40
CA ALA A 34 17.23 -0.83 3.01
C ALA A 34 18.15 -2.06 2.92
N GLU A 35 19.22 -2.11 3.71
CA GLU A 35 20.15 -3.23 3.78
C GLU A 35 19.45 -4.53 4.22
N LYS A 36 18.58 -4.47 5.24
CA LYS A 36 17.79 -5.64 5.68
C LYS A 36 16.83 -6.15 4.60
N LEU A 37 16.22 -5.25 3.85
CA LEU A 37 15.32 -5.61 2.74
C LEU A 37 16.10 -6.29 1.61
N LEU A 38 17.22 -5.70 1.19
CA LEU A 38 18.09 -6.28 0.16
C LEU A 38 18.58 -7.67 0.57
N ALA A 39 19.14 -7.81 1.77
CA ALA A 39 19.63 -9.09 2.28
C ALA A 39 18.51 -10.15 2.39
N THR A 40 17.28 -9.73 2.69
CA THR A 40 16.11 -10.63 2.70
C THR A 40 15.82 -11.16 1.30
N ARG A 41 15.83 -10.29 0.29
CA ARG A 41 15.60 -10.68 -1.11
C ARG A 41 16.74 -11.54 -1.68
N GLU A 42 17.98 -11.23 -1.36
CA GLU A 42 19.16 -12.03 -1.75
C GLU A 42 19.08 -13.48 -1.24
N ARG A 43 18.48 -13.68 -0.07
CA ARG A 43 18.23 -15.01 0.52
C ARG A 43 16.96 -15.70 -0.01
N GLY A 44 16.26 -15.11 -0.98
CA GLY A 44 14.98 -15.61 -1.49
C GLY A 44 13.82 -15.47 -0.50
N GLY A 45 13.96 -14.60 0.51
CA GLY A 45 12.90 -14.30 1.47
C GLY A 45 11.86 -13.33 0.91
N ARG A 46 10.69 -13.30 1.55
CA ARG A 46 9.59 -12.38 1.21
C ARG A 46 9.60 -11.14 2.10
N VAL A 47 9.28 -9.99 1.52
CA VAL A 47 9.07 -8.72 2.21
C VAL A 47 7.59 -8.56 2.56
N VAL A 48 7.30 -8.59 3.86
CA VAL A 48 5.96 -8.37 4.39
C VAL A 48 5.78 -6.90 4.76
N SER A 49 4.91 -6.19 4.05
CA SER A 49 4.54 -4.82 4.38
C SER A 49 3.39 -4.80 5.39
N VAL A 50 3.56 -4.06 6.48
CA VAL A 50 2.51 -3.86 7.49
C VAL A 50 1.95 -2.45 7.32
N GLY A 51 0.75 -2.38 6.76
CA GLY A 51 0.02 -1.16 6.44
C GLY A 51 0.36 -0.58 5.06
N THR A 52 -0.65 0.00 4.41
CA THR A 52 -0.55 0.65 3.09
C THR A 52 0.43 1.83 3.06
N THR A 53 0.60 2.53 4.17
CA THR A 53 1.61 3.57 4.39
C THR A 53 3.03 3.04 4.18
N SER A 54 3.34 1.89 4.80
CA SER A 54 4.64 1.22 4.64
C SER A 54 4.81 0.75 3.20
N THR A 55 3.75 0.22 2.57
CA THR A 55 3.76 -0.19 1.16
C THR A 55 4.10 0.98 0.24
N ARG A 56 3.39 2.10 0.34
CA ARG A 56 3.65 3.30 -0.46
C ARG A 56 5.08 3.81 -0.28
N THR A 57 5.61 3.77 0.94
CA THR A 57 7.00 4.17 1.20
C THR A 57 7.99 3.28 0.46
N LEU A 58 7.87 1.95 0.58
CA LEU A 58 8.79 1.01 -0.06
C LEU A 58 8.74 1.12 -1.59
N GLU A 59 7.55 1.23 -2.14
CA GLU A 59 7.32 1.35 -3.58
C GLU A 59 7.78 2.71 -4.13
N ALA A 60 7.64 3.79 -3.36
CA ALA A 60 8.21 5.10 -3.70
C ALA A 60 9.75 5.06 -3.76
N VAL A 61 10.39 4.44 -2.75
CA VAL A 61 11.85 4.29 -2.73
C VAL A 61 12.33 3.47 -3.93
N ALA A 62 11.66 2.35 -4.22
CA ALA A 62 12.01 1.52 -5.37
C ALA A 62 11.90 2.28 -6.69
N SER A 63 10.81 3.04 -6.87
CA SER A 63 10.59 3.89 -8.04
C SER A 63 11.64 5.00 -8.19
N ALA A 64 12.26 5.44 -7.09
CA ALA A 64 13.34 6.44 -7.10
C ALA A 64 14.72 5.86 -7.49
N GLY A 65 14.81 4.57 -7.82
CA GLY A 65 16.02 3.91 -8.31
C GLY A 65 16.54 2.80 -7.41
N GLY A 66 15.64 2.04 -6.79
CA GLY A 66 15.96 0.84 -6.01
C GLY A 66 16.07 1.07 -4.50
N LEU A 67 16.10 -0.04 -3.76
CA LEU A 67 16.15 -0.05 -2.30
C LEU A 67 17.48 0.50 -1.78
N ARG A 68 17.47 1.77 -1.37
CA ARG A 68 18.61 2.47 -0.74
C ARG A 68 18.10 3.44 0.31
N LYS A 69 19.01 4.01 1.11
CA LYS A 69 18.66 5.16 1.96
C LYS A 69 18.00 6.23 1.10
N TRP A 70 16.79 6.62 1.49
CA TRP A 70 16.00 7.59 0.73
C TRP A 70 15.15 8.43 1.67
N GLU A 71 14.95 9.69 1.32
CA GLU A 71 14.13 10.64 2.06
C GLU A 71 13.59 11.67 1.07
N GLY A 72 12.31 11.99 1.15
CA GLY A 72 11.68 12.93 0.25
C GLY A 72 10.17 12.83 0.24
N GLU A 73 9.54 13.61 -0.63
CA GLU A 73 8.10 13.55 -0.86
C GLU A 73 7.75 12.52 -1.92
N THR A 74 6.59 11.89 -1.75
CA THR A 74 6.00 11.01 -2.74
C THR A 74 4.50 11.27 -2.86
N ASP A 75 4.04 11.42 -4.09
CA ASP A 75 2.64 11.45 -4.48
C ASP A 75 2.22 10.13 -5.14
N ILE A 76 2.97 9.04 -4.89
CA ILE A 76 2.73 7.75 -5.54
C ILE A 76 1.26 7.32 -5.35
N PHE A 77 0.59 7.10 -6.49
CA PHE A 77 -0.73 6.52 -6.54
C PHE A 77 -0.64 5.10 -7.10
N ILE A 78 -0.61 4.11 -6.21
CA ILE A 78 -0.62 2.70 -6.60
C ILE A 78 -2.02 2.33 -7.12
N ARG A 79 -2.14 2.25 -8.45
CA ARG A 79 -3.36 1.91 -9.20
C ARG A 79 -2.99 1.10 -10.45
N PRO A 80 -3.88 0.28 -11.01
CA PRO A 80 -3.55 -0.52 -12.19
C PRO A 80 -3.30 0.36 -13.44
N PRO A 81 -2.37 -0.01 -14.33
CA PRO A 81 -1.36 -1.07 -14.13
C PRO A 81 -0.26 -0.62 -13.17
N TYR A 82 0.15 -1.51 -12.26
CA TYR A 82 1.29 -1.28 -11.37
C TYR A 82 1.93 -2.62 -11.03
N GLU A 83 3.25 -2.69 -11.09
CA GLU A 83 4.03 -3.86 -10.69
C GLU A 83 4.75 -3.54 -9.38
N PHE A 84 4.49 -4.33 -8.35
CA PHE A 84 5.13 -4.16 -7.04
C PHE A 84 6.58 -4.60 -7.13
N GLN A 85 7.50 -3.71 -6.78
CA GLN A 85 8.93 -3.97 -6.90
C GLN A 85 9.52 -4.56 -5.62
N VAL A 86 8.91 -4.26 -4.47
CA VAL A 86 9.46 -4.58 -3.15
C VAL A 86 8.54 -5.47 -2.35
N VAL A 87 7.25 -5.16 -2.31
CA VAL A 87 6.33 -5.82 -1.37
C VAL A 87 5.80 -7.12 -1.96
N ASP A 88 6.01 -8.22 -1.24
CA ASP A 88 5.53 -9.56 -1.63
C ASP A 88 4.26 -9.96 -0.88
N VAL A 89 4.07 -9.45 0.34
CA VAL A 89 2.94 -9.77 1.23
C VAL A 89 2.44 -8.48 1.88
N LEU A 90 1.12 -8.30 1.95
CA LEU A 90 0.50 -7.12 2.56
C LEU A 90 -0.39 -7.50 3.73
N LEU A 91 -0.08 -6.99 4.93
CA LEU A 91 -0.97 -6.96 6.08
C LEU A 91 -1.61 -5.58 6.18
N THR A 92 -2.94 -5.49 6.09
CA THR A 92 -3.67 -4.22 6.13
C THR A 92 -5.05 -4.38 6.77
N ASN A 93 -5.76 -3.28 7.01
CA ASN A 93 -7.14 -3.31 7.48
C ASN A 93 -8.13 -3.45 6.33
N PHE A 94 -9.41 -3.63 6.64
CA PHE A 94 -10.48 -3.46 5.66
C PHE A 94 -10.78 -1.96 5.43
N HIS A 95 -10.58 -1.50 4.20
CA HIS A 95 -10.76 -0.11 3.77
C HIS A 95 -12.17 0.22 3.27
N LEU A 96 -12.57 1.49 3.34
CA LEU A 96 -13.88 1.93 2.85
C LEU A 96 -13.99 1.86 1.31
N PRO A 97 -15.22 1.69 0.77
CA PRO A 97 -15.47 1.83 -0.66
C PRO A 97 -14.99 3.17 -1.20
N LYS A 98 -14.56 3.20 -2.47
CA LYS A 98 -14.07 4.41 -3.16
C LYS A 98 -12.90 5.13 -2.45
N SER A 99 -12.07 4.38 -1.72
CA SER A 99 -10.83 4.90 -1.13
C SER A 99 -9.59 4.54 -1.96
N THR A 100 -8.57 5.40 -1.91
CA THR A 100 -7.24 5.14 -2.50
C THR A 100 -6.59 3.89 -1.93
N LEU A 101 -6.84 3.58 -0.65
CA LEU A 101 -6.33 2.38 0.02
C LEU A 101 -6.97 1.10 -0.53
N LEU A 102 -8.27 1.12 -0.84
CA LEU A 102 -8.93 -0.01 -1.51
C LEU A 102 -8.43 -0.18 -2.96
N VAL A 103 -8.09 0.92 -3.65
CA VAL A 103 -7.46 0.86 -4.97
C VAL A 103 -6.08 0.20 -4.89
N LEU A 104 -5.24 0.59 -3.93
CA LEU A 104 -3.94 -0.04 -3.69
C LEU A 104 -4.11 -1.55 -3.43
N LEU A 105 -4.99 -1.93 -2.50
CA LEU A 105 -5.25 -3.33 -2.17
C LEU A 105 -5.76 -4.12 -3.39
N SER A 106 -6.66 -3.53 -4.19
CA SER A 106 -7.16 -4.14 -5.43
C SER A 106 -6.09 -4.26 -6.52
N THR A 107 -5.10 -3.37 -6.51
CA THR A 107 -3.95 -3.41 -7.43
C THR A 107 -2.99 -4.51 -7.00
N PHE A 108 -2.81 -4.72 -5.69
CA PHE A 108 -1.96 -5.76 -5.11
C PHE A 108 -2.54 -7.16 -5.30
N ALA A 109 -3.80 -7.37 -4.88
CA ALA A 109 -4.41 -8.69 -4.78
C ALA A 109 -5.32 -9.05 -5.98
N GLY A 110 -5.54 -8.10 -6.89
CA GLY A 110 -6.53 -8.23 -7.96
C GLY A 110 -7.95 -7.87 -7.49
N ARG A 111 -8.62 -7.01 -8.27
CA ARG A 111 -9.93 -6.44 -7.93
C ARG A 111 -11.00 -7.49 -7.62
N GLU A 112 -11.12 -8.53 -8.45
CA GLU A 112 -12.18 -9.53 -8.27
C GLU A 112 -12.01 -10.32 -6.97
N LEU A 113 -10.79 -10.68 -6.63
CA LEU A 113 -10.48 -11.40 -5.39
C LEU A 113 -10.79 -10.53 -4.17
N VAL A 114 -10.37 -9.26 -4.19
CA VAL A 114 -10.68 -8.30 -3.12
C VAL A 114 -12.18 -8.13 -2.93
N LEU A 115 -12.95 -7.96 -4.01
CA LEU A 115 -14.41 -7.80 -3.92
C LEU A 115 -15.09 -9.04 -3.33
N LYS A 116 -14.65 -10.24 -3.72
CA LYS A 116 -15.15 -11.51 -3.14
C LYS A 116 -14.82 -11.60 -1.65
N ALA A 117 -13.58 -11.31 -1.27
CA ALA A 117 -13.15 -11.32 0.13
C ALA A 117 -13.92 -10.31 1.00
N TYR A 118 -14.20 -9.12 0.46
CA TYR A 118 -14.99 -8.11 1.15
C TYR A 118 -16.45 -8.52 1.34
N ALA A 119 -17.06 -9.15 0.33
CA ALA A 119 -18.42 -9.66 0.44
C ALA A 119 -18.52 -10.73 1.54
N GLU A 120 -17.55 -11.64 1.62
CA GLU A 120 -17.49 -12.64 2.67
C GLU A 120 -17.25 -12.01 4.05
N ALA A 121 -16.33 -11.04 4.15
CA ALA A 121 -16.08 -10.32 5.40
C ALA A 121 -17.33 -9.60 5.93
N VAL A 122 -18.14 -9.01 5.05
CA VAL A 122 -19.43 -8.41 5.43
C VAL A 122 -20.41 -9.47 5.94
N LYS A 123 -20.53 -10.60 5.23
CA LYS A 123 -21.41 -11.71 5.61
C LYS A 123 -21.04 -12.29 6.98
N GLU A 124 -19.74 -12.47 7.22
CA GLU A 124 -19.18 -12.98 8.48
C GLU A 124 -19.02 -11.91 9.56
N LYS A 125 -19.53 -10.69 9.31
CA LYS A 125 -19.57 -9.56 10.27
C LYS A 125 -18.19 -9.16 10.80
N TYR A 126 -17.17 -9.20 9.95
CA TYR A 126 -15.87 -8.60 10.24
C TYR A 126 -16.05 -7.11 10.55
N ARG A 127 -15.20 -6.60 11.43
CA ARG A 127 -15.12 -5.19 11.79
C ARG A 127 -14.22 -4.49 10.79
N PHE A 128 -14.68 -3.38 10.23
CA PHE A 128 -13.96 -2.64 9.19
C PHE A 128 -13.21 -1.44 9.77
N PHE A 129 -12.36 -0.81 8.95
CA PHE A 129 -11.71 0.47 9.20
C PHE A 129 -10.60 0.43 10.26
N SER A 130 -10.27 1.58 10.87
CA SER A 130 -9.04 1.80 11.64
C SER A 130 -8.87 0.88 12.86
N TYR A 131 -9.97 0.49 13.50
CA TYR A 131 -9.98 -0.35 14.71
C TYR A 131 -10.65 -1.71 14.48
N GLY A 132 -10.83 -2.06 13.21
CA GLY A 132 -11.46 -3.30 12.80
C GLY A 132 -10.49 -4.49 12.81
N ASP A 133 -10.88 -5.50 12.05
CA ASP A 133 -10.07 -6.68 11.78
C ASP A 133 -9.05 -6.41 10.66
N ALA A 134 -8.13 -7.35 10.49
CA ALA A 134 -7.05 -7.26 9.51
C ALA A 134 -7.22 -8.29 8.39
N MET A 135 -6.58 -7.99 7.26
CA MET A 135 -6.44 -8.83 6.08
C MET A 135 -4.95 -9.05 5.80
N LEU A 136 -4.57 -10.30 5.60
CA LEU A 136 -3.25 -10.70 5.11
C LEU A 136 -3.39 -11.22 3.67
N VAL A 137 -2.68 -10.60 2.73
CA VAL A 137 -2.61 -11.02 1.32
C VAL A 137 -1.24 -11.62 1.05
N LEU A 138 -1.21 -12.87 0.59
CA LEU A 138 -0.03 -13.73 0.44
C LEU A 138 0.35 -13.99 -1.02
#